data_AF-A0A3Q2YIS0-F1
#
_entry.id   AF-A0A3Q2YIS0-F1
#
_cell.length_a   1.000
_cell.length_b   1.000
_cell.length_c   1.000
_cell.angle_alpha   90.00
_cell.angle_beta   90.00
_cell.angle_gamma   90.00
#
_symmetry.space_group_name_H-M   'P 1'
#
loop_
_entity.id
_entity.type
_entity.pdbx_description
1 polymer ?
#
loop_
_entity_poly.entity_id
_entity_poly.type
_entity_poly.pdbx_seq_one_letter_code
_entity_poly.pdbx_strand_id
1 'polypeptide(L)'
;MAQDLLEEEGIFFDEFNKLRTLEPDVSQKTSELKEECKEFADKIGQFQEKVGSLIELVDQLAKETETEKFKAIGARNLLKLVAKQREALQQQLQALIAEKKTQLERYRIECDALSKVESEQNEFINQFILH
;
A
#
# COMPACT_ATOMS: atom_id res chain seq x y z
N MET A 1 -60.47 -55.70 2.42
CA MET A 1 -60.55 -57.07 1.86
C MET A 1 -59.78 -57.17 0.54
N ALA A 2 -60.15 -56.45 -0.53
CA ALA A 2 -59.40 -56.50 -1.81
C ALA A 2 -58.21 -55.51 -1.85
N GLN A 3 -58.32 -54.35 -1.20
CA GLN A 3 -57.23 -53.38 -1.08
C GLN A 3 -56.09 -53.90 -0.19
N ASP A 4 -56.41 -54.50 0.96
CA ASP A 4 -55.41 -55.09 1.86
C ASP A 4 -54.59 -56.21 1.18
N LEU A 5 -55.22 -57.02 0.32
CA LEU A 5 -54.53 -58.09 -0.42
C LEU A 5 -53.59 -57.56 -1.51
N LEU A 6 -53.90 -56.39 -2.08
CA LEU A 6 -53.07 -55.72 -3.07
C LEU A 6 -51.89 -55.00 -2.41
N GLU A 7 -52.12 -54.41 -1.23
CA GLU A 7 -51.06 -53.81 -0.42
C GLU A 7 -50.06 -54.88 0.08
N GLU A 8 -50.52 -56.08 0.46
CA GLU A 8 -49.64 -57.22 0.81
C GLU A 8 -48.77 -57.69 -0.38
N GLU A 9 -49.25 -57.52 -1.61
CA GLU A 9 -48.50 -57.82 -2.85
C GLU A 9 -47.66 -56.61 -3.33
N GLY A 10 -47.61 -55.51 -2.57
CA GLY A 10 -46.82 -54.31 -2.88
C GLY A 10 -47.45 -53.43 -3.97
N ILE A 11 -48.75 -53.54 -4.18
CA ILE A 11 -49.54 -52.82 -5.19
C ILE A 11 -50.47 -51.82 -4.50
N PHE A 12 -50.23 -50.54 -4.75
CA PHE A 12 -50.93 -49.41 -4.14
C PHE A 12 -51.79 -48.67 -5.17
N PHE A 13 -52.86 -48.01 -4.72
CA PHE A 13 -53.62 -47.06 -5.55
C PHE A 13 -53.22 -45.63 -5.20
N ASP A 14 -53.03 -44.78 -6.21
CA ASP A 14 -52.86 -43.34 -6.00
C ASP A 14 -54.18 -42.59 -5.88
N GLU A 15 -54.11 -41.28 -5.59
CA GLU A 15 -55.27 -40.38 -5.45
C GLU A 15 -56.18 -40.31 -6.70
N PHE A 16 -55.71 -40.84 -7.85
CA PHE A 16 -56.45 -40.91 -9.11
C PHE A 16 -56.87 -42.35 -9.46
N ASN A 17 -56.86 -43.27 -8.50
CA ASN A 17 -57.16 -44.70 -8.67
C ASN A 17 -56.27 -45.41 -9.69
N LYS A 18 -55.03 -44.95 -9.89
CA LYS A 18 -54.06 -45.64 -10.73
C LYS A 18 -53.25 -46.63 -9.89
N LEU A 19 -53.05 -47.82 -10.46
CA LEU A 19 -52.17 -48.85 -9.92
C LEU A 19 -50.71 -48.37 -9.89
N ARG A 20 -50.06 -48.48 -8.73
CA ARG A 20 -48.64 -48.18 -8.52
C ARG A 20 -47.96 -49.32 -7.76
N THR A 21 -46.69 -49.54 -8.05
CA THR A 21 -45.84 -50.55 -7.39
C THR A 21 -45.04 -49.96 -6.23
N LEU A 22 -45.19 -48.67 -5.96
CA LEU A 22 -44.54 -47.96 -4.88
C LEU A 22 -45.61 -47.11 -4.18
N GLU A 23 -45.55 -47.06 -2.86
CA GLU A 23 -46.49 -46.29 -2.05
C GLU A 23 -46.46 -44.81 -2.49
N PRO A 24 -47.62 -44.20 -2.83
CA PRO A 24 -47.68 -42.85 -3.40
C PRO A 24 -46.99 -41.79 -2.54
N ASP A 25 -47.18 -41.84 -1.21
CA ASP A 25 -46.55 -40.95 -0.24
C ASP A 25 -45.03 -41.09 -0.22
N VAL A 26 -44.52 -42.32 -0.30
CA VAL A 26 -43.07 -42.59 -0.35
C VAL A 26 -42.50 -42.11 -1.67
N SER A 27 -43.20 -42.32 -2.78
CA SER A 27 -42.81 -41.83 -4.11
C SER A 27 -42.74 -40.31 -4.14
N GLN A 28 -43.72 -39.62 -3.55
CA GLN A 28 -43.77 -38.16 -3.52
C GLN A 28 -42.65 -37.59 -2.65
N LYS A 29 -42.51 -38.07 -1.40
CA LYS A 29 -41.43 -37.65 -0.49
C LYS A 29 -40.04 -37.90 -1.08
N THR A 30 -39.85 -39.01 -1.80
CA THR A 30 -38.58 -39.30 -2.47
C THR A 30 -38.31 -38.33 -3.63
N SER A 31 -39.34 -37.91 -4.35
CA SER A 31 -39.24 -36.90 -5.43
C SER A 31 -38.91 -35.51 -4.88
N GLU A 32 -39.60 -35.10 -3.82
CA GLU A 32 -39.35 -33.83 -3.11
C GLU A 32 -37.91 -33.79 -2.56
N LEU A 33 -37.48 -34.84 -1.85
CA LEU A 33 -36.12 -34.96 -1.35
C LEU A 33 -35.06 -34.88 -2.47
N LYS A 34 -35.35 -35.48 -3.63
CA LYS A 34 -34.46 -35.40 -4.80
C LYS A 34 -34.33 -33.98 -5.34
N GLU A 35 -35.43 -33.23 -5.42
CA GLU A 35 -35.40 -31.83 -5.85
C GLU A 35 -34.66 -30.95 -4.83
N GLU A 36 -34.94 -31.10 -3.54
CA GLU A 36 -34.24 -30.36 -2.48
C GLU A 36 -32.73 -30.64 -2.49
N CYS A 37 -32.33 -31.91 -2.66
CA CYS A 37 -30.92 -32.28 -2.77
C CYS A 37 -30.24 -31.63 -3.99
N LYS A 38 -30.95 -31.51 -5.10
CA LYS A 38 -30.45 -30.84 -6.31
C LYS A 38 -30.29 -29.35 -6.08
N GLU A 39 -31.29 -28.69 -5.50
CA GLU A 39 -31.18 -27.27 -5.15
C GLU A 39 -30.06 -27.00 -4.15
N PHE A 40 -29.88 -27.89 -3.17
CA PHE A 40 -28.81 -27.78 -2.20
C PHE A 40 -27.44 -27.89 -2.88
N ALA A 41 -27.27 -28.86 -3.78
CA ALA A 41 -26.03 -29.01 -4.56
C ALA A 41 -25.74 -27.76 -5.40
N ASP A 42 -26.76 -27.19 -6.07
CA ASP A 42 -26.63 -25.97 -6.86
C ASP A 42 -26.24 -24.77 -6.00
N LYS A 43 -26.87 -24.60 -4.83
CA LYS A 43 -26.54 -23.54 -3.86
C LYS A 43 -25.10 -23.67 -3.34
N ILE A 44 -24.64 -24.90 -3.06
CA ILE A 44 -23.25 -25.16 -2.66
C ILE A 44 -22.27 -24.84 -3.79
N GLY A 45 -22.61 -25.18 -5.04
CA GLY A 45 -21.79 -24.82 -6.20
C GLY A 45 -21.61 -23.31 -6.33
N GLN A 46 -22.70 -22.53 -6.25
CA GLN A 46 -22.64 -21.07 -6.28
C GLN A 46 -21.87 -20.48 -5.10
N PHE A 47 -21.98 -21.08 -3.91
CA PHE A 47 -21.22 -20.65 -2.74
C PHE A 47 -19.72 -20.87 -2.94
N GLN A 48 -19.31 -22.03 -3.45
CA GLN A 48 -17.92 -22.35 -3.76
C GLN A 48 -17.34 -21.38 -4.79
N GLU A 49 -18.09 -21.05 -5.83
CA GLU A 49 -17.67 -20.06 -6.84
C GLU A 49 -17.43 -18.68 -6.20
N LYS A 50 -18.37 -18.19 -5.40
CA LYS A 50 -18.24 -16.89 -4.70
C LYS A 50 -17.05 -16.86 -3.74
N VAL A 51 -16.82 -17.94 -2.99
CA VAL A 51 -15.66 -18.04 -2.09
C VAL A 51 -14.37 -18.09 -2.89
N GLY A 52 -14.33 -18.80 -4.02
CA GLY A 52 -13.19 -18.81 -4.94
C GLY A 52 -12.84 -17.40 -5.43
N SER A 53 -13.82 -16.66 -5.96
CA SER A 53 -13.62 -15.28 -6.39
C SER A 53 -13.20 -14.35 -5.24
N LEU A 54 -13.71 -14.57 -4.03
CA LEU A 54 -13.32 -13.79 -2.86
C LEU A 54 -11.85 -14.04 -2.48
N ILE A 55 -11.39 -15.29 -2.52
CA ILE A 55 -9.99 -15.65 -2.25
C ILE A 55 -9.07 -14.95 -3.26
N GLU A 56 -9.42 -15.00 -4.55
CA GLU A 56 -8.65 -14.32 -5.60
C GLU A 56 -8.58 -12.80 -5.38
N LEU A 57 -9.69 -12.17 -5.01
CA LEU A 57 -9.74 -10.74 -4.72
C LEU A 57 -8.86 -10.38 -3.51
N VAL A 58 -8.90 -11.18 -2.44
CA VAL A 58 -8.09 -10.97 -1.25
C VAL A 58 -6.60 -11.12 -1.57
N ASP A 59 -6.22 -12.12 -2.37
CA ASP A 59 -4.83 -12.31 -2.80
C ASP A 59 -4.33 -11.14 -3.65
N GLN A 60 -5.17 -10.60 -4.53
CA GLN A 60 -4.84 -9.44 -5.34
C GLN A 60 -4.65 -8.19 -4.45
N LEU A 61 -5.58 -7.96 -3.51
CA LEU A 61 -5.49 -6.86 -2.56
C LEU A 61 -4.22 -6.95 -1.68
N ALA A 62 -3.83 -8.16 -1.26
CA ALA A 62 -2.62 -8.39 -0.49
C ALA A 62 -1.36 -8.02 -1.30
N LYS A 63 -1.29 -8.41 -2.58
CA LYS A 63 -0.18 -8.06 -3.49
C LYS A 63 -0.07 -6.55 -3.71
N GLU A 64 -1.19 -5.88 -3.93
CA GLU A 64 -1.25 -4.43 -4.11
C GLU A 64 -0.81 -3.69 -2.84
N THR A 65 -1.28 -4.15 -1.67
CA THR A 65 -0.90 -3.60 -0.38
C THR A 65 0.61 -3.70 -0.13
N GLU A 66 1.22 -4.85 -0.39
CA GLU A 66 2.67 -4.99 -0.25
C GLU A 66 3.43 -4.11 -1.25
N THR A 67 2.93 -3.98 -2.48
CA THR A 67 3.53 -3.10 -3.50
C THR A 67 3.53 -1.64 -3.03
N GLU A 68 2.41 -1.13 -2.54
CA GLU A 68 2.31 0.24 -2.02
C GLU A 68 3.14 0.45 -0.75
N LYS A 69 3.20 -0.54 0.13
CA LYS A 69 4.08 -0.51 1.30
C LYS A 69 5.55 -0.38 0.90
N PHE A 70 6.02 -1.11 -0.11
CA PHE A 70 7.38 -0.97 -0.62
C PHE A 70 7.64 0.42 -1.22
N LYS A 71 6.69 0.96 -2.00
CA LYS A 71 6.80 2.33 -2.55
C LYS A 71 6.90 3.37 -1.43
N ALA A 72 6.05 3.26 -0.40
CA ALA A 72 6.05 4.17 0.74
C ALA A 72 7.38 4.13 1.52
N ILE A 73 7.92 2.93 1.76
CA ILE A 73 9.24 2.75 2.39
C ILE A 73 10.34 3.38 1.52
N GLY A 74 10.32 3.16 0.20
CA GLY A 74 11.26 3.74 -0.74
C GLY A 74 11.24 5.26 -0.72
N ALA A 75 10.05 5.86 -0.82
CA ALA A 75 9.86 7.31 -0.75
C ALA A 75 10.36 7.89 0.58
N ARG A 76 10.06 7.23 1.71
CA ARG A 76 10.53 7.64 3.04
C ARG A 76 12.06 7.63 3.12
N ASN A 77 12.71 6.59 2.59
CA ASN A 77 14.16 6.48 2.58
C ASN A 77 14.81 7.56 1.72
N LEU A 78 14.24 7.84 0.54
CA LEU A 78 14.72 8.92 -0.33
C LEU A 78 14.61 10.28 0.37
N LEU A 79 13.48 10.57 1.01
CA LEU A 79 13.27 11.82 1.74
C LEU A 79 14.27 11.98 2.90
N LYS A 80 14.55 10.90 3.63
CA LYS A 80 15.56 10.88 4.69
C LYS A 80 16.98 11.13 4.14
N LEU A 81 17.30 10.57 2.98
CA LEU A 81 18.60 10.79 2.31
C LEU A 81 18.75 12.25 1.87
N VAL A 82 17.73 12.80 1.21
CA VAL A 82 17.73 14.21 0.76
C VAL A 82 17.84 15.16 1.95
N ALA A 83 17.15 14.90 3.06
CA ALA A 83 17.26 15.70 4.27
C ALA A 83 18.70 15.72 4.82
N LYS A 84 19.36 14.54 4.89
CA LYS A 84 20.77 14.45 5.32
C LYS A 84 21.72 15.18 4.38
N GLN A 85 21.54 15.04 3.07
CA GLN A 85 22.36 15.73 2.07
C GLN A 85 22.19 17.26 2.20
N ARG A 86 20.96 17.73 2.38
CA ARG A 86 20.65 19.14 2.59
C ARG A 86 21.34 19.68 3.84
N GLU A 87 21.27 18.95 4.95
CA GLU A 87 21.90 19.34 6.22
C GLU A 87 23.43 19.41 6.09
N ALA A 88 24.04 18.40 5.46
CA ALA A 88 25.48 18.39 5.20
C ALA A 88 25.92 19.57 4.31
N LEU A 89 25.18 19.84 3.24
CA LEU A 89 25.46 20.99 2.36
C LEU A 89 25.32 22.32 3.10
N GLN A 90 24.30 22.45 3.95
CA GLN A 90 24.11 23.65 4.76
C GLN A 90 25.29 23.88 5.71
N GLN A 91 25.77 22.83 6.38
CA GLN A 91 26.95 22.91 7.26
C GLN A 91 28.20 23.30 6.48
N GLN A 92 28.42 22.72 5.30
CA GLN A 92 29.54 23.08 4.42
C GLN A 92 29.49 24.55 3.99
N LEU A 93 28.31 25.04 3.58
CA LEU A 93 28.14 26.45 3.20
C LEU A 93 28.37 27.39 4.38
N GLN A 94 27.91 27.04 5.58
CA GLN A 94 28.16 27.84 6.78
C GLN A 94 29.66 27.91 7.12
N ALA A 95 30.37 26.79 7.02
CA ALA A 95 31.82 26.76 7.21
C ALA A 95 32.55 27.64 6.19
N LEU A 96 32.16 27.56 4.91
CA LEU A 96 32.74 28.39 3.85
C LEU A 96 32.46 29.88 4.08
N ILE A 97 31.24 30.24 4.48
CA ILE A 97 30.89 31.63 4.82
C ILE A 97 31.76 32.13 5.98
N ALA A 98 31.97 31.32 7.02
CA ALA A 98 32.82 31.68 8.15
C ALA A 98 34.27 31.91 7.70
N GLU A 99 34.82 31.01 6.88
CA GLU A 99 36.17 31.15 6.32
C GLU A 99 36.31 32.44 5.51
N LYS A 100 35.34 32.75 4.63
CA LYS A 100 35.36 33.97 3.81
C LYS A 100 35.24 35.24 4.64
N LYS A 101 34.45 35.23 5.71
CA LYS A 101 34.39 36.36 6.66
C LYS A 101 35.72 36.61 7.34
N THR A 102 36.40 35.56 7.79
CA THR A 102 37.74 35.67 8.40
C THR A 102 38.76 36.20 7.39
N GLN A 103 38.74 35.72 6.15
CA GLN A 103 39.61 36.23 5.08
C GLN A 103 39.36 37.71 4.81
N LEU A 104 38.10 38.13 4.73
CA LEU A 104 37.72 39.53 4.50
C LEU A 104 38.21 40.43 5.63
N GLU A 105 38.06 40.02 6.89
CA GLU A 105 38.52 40.81 8.03
C GLU A 105 40.05 40.95 8.04
N ARG A 106 40.78 39.88 7.70
CA ARG A 106 42.23 39.95 7.53
C ARG A 106 42.62 40.98 6.45
N TYR A 107 41.96 40.97 5.30
CA TYR A 107 42.25 41.92 4.23
C TYR A 107 41.92 43.36 4.63
N ARG A 108 40.84 43.59 5.39
CA ARG A 108 40.54 44.93 5.93
C ARG A 108 41.67 45.46 6.80
N ILE A 109 42.13 44.66 7.76
CA ILE A 109 43.22 45.03 8.66
C ILE A 109 44.51 45.34 7.86
N GLU A 110 44.81 44.53 6.85
CA GLU A 110 45.96 44.73 5.97
C GLU A 110 45.85 46.03 5.16
N CYS A 111 44.68 46.32 4.59
CA CYS A 111 44.43 47.59 3.89
C CYS A 111 44.59 48.80 4.81
N ASP A 112 44.00 48.75 6.01
CA ASP A 112 44.09 49.84 6.98
C ASP A 112 45.56 50.10 7.40
N ALA A 113 46.34 49.03 7.59
CA ALA A 113 47.75 49.13 7.90
C ALA A 113 48.55 49.76 6.74
N LEU A 114 48.30 49.34 5.50
CA LEU A 114 48.97 49.89 4.32
C LEU A 114 48.61 51.36 4.09
N SER A 115 47.34 51.75 4.24
CA SER A 115 46.92 53.14 4.13
C SER A 115 47.57 54.03 5.18
N LYS A 116 47.80 53.52 6.40
CA LYS A 116 48.53 54.26 7.43
C LYS A 116 49.99 54.48 7.02
N VAL A 117 50.67 53.43 6.55
CA VAL A 117 52.06 53.52 6.06
C VAL A 117 52.17 54.49 4.88
N GLU A 118 51.21 54.44 3.94
CA GLU A 118 51.15 55.36 2.80
C GLU A 118 51.00 56.82 3.26
N SER A 119 50.14 57.09 4.25
CA SER A 119 49.99 58.43 4.83
C SER A 119 51.29 58.92 5.47
N GLU A 120 51.94 58.08 6.28
CA GLU A 120 53.23 58.40 6.92
C GLU A 120 54.32 58.71 5.87
N GLN A 121 54.38 57.92 4.79
CA GLN A 121 55.31 58.16 3.68
C GLN A 121 55.02 59.46 2.95
N ASN A 122 53.74 59.77 2.67
CA ASN A 122 53.35 61.02 2.03
C ASN A 122 53.67 62.24 2.90
N GLU A 123 53.45 62.16 4.21
CA GLU A 123 53.85 63.21 5.15
C GLU A 123 55.36 63.44 5.14
N PHE A 124 56.15 62.36 5.16
CA PHE A 124 57.61 62.43 5.06
C PHE A 124 58.06 63.09 3.76
N ILE A 125 57.50 62.68 2.61
CA ILE A 125 57.80 63.28 1.31
C ILE A 125 57.46 64.77 1.30
N ASN A 126 56.28 65.15 1.79
CA ASN A 126 55.85 66.55 1.86
C ASN A 126 56.80 67.40 2.72
N GLN A 127 57.27 66.87 3.84
CA GLN A 127 58.26 67.56 4.69
C GLN A 127 59.61 67.75 3.97
N PHE A 128 60.04 66.79 3.16
CA PHE A 128 61.27 66.89 2.37
C PHE A 128 61.16 67.81 1.13
N ILE A 129 59.97 68.01 0.57
CA ILE A 129 59.74 68.89 -0.60
C ILE A 129 59.54 70.37 -0.18
N LEU A 130 59.11 70.62 1.05
CA LEU A 130 58.88 71.97 1.61
C LEU A 130 60.13 72.60 2.28
N HIS A 131 61.29 71.95 2.17
CA HIS A 131 62.62 72.49 2.52
C HIS A 131 63.52 72.44 1.29
#